data_AF-A0A7C4R331-F1
#
_entry.id   AF-A0A7C4R331-F1
#
_cell.length_a   1.000
_cell.length_b   1.000
_cell.length_c   1.000
_cell.angle_alpha   90.00
_cell.angle_beta   90.00
_cell.angle_gamma   90.00
#
_symmetry.space_group_name_H-M   'P 1'
#
loop_
_entity.id
_entity.type
_entity.pdbx_description
1 polymer ?
#
loop_
_entity_poly.entity_id
_entity_poly.type
_entity_poly.pdbx_seq_one_letter_code
_entity_poly.pdbx_strand_id
1 'polypeptide(L)'
;MKQYVVDQLRLADERRVREFLERRYGPPALGAIFWVPLEAGLLSPLQSAHRECQPHCAAIELESGRLSLELLIRSRQRLRCSCIAYASRAQREWLIGEIDAMLEELTISV
;
A
#
# COMPACT_ATOMS: atom_id res chain seq x y z
N MET A 1 0.89 -15.04 3.64
CA MET A 1 1.23 -13.64 3.34
C MET A 1 0.77 -12.78 4.51
N LYS A 2 1.53 -11.76 4.95
CA LYS A 2 1.11 -10.87 6.05
C LYS A 2 0.41 -9.65 5.46
N GLN A 3 -0.80 -9.36 5.92
CA GLN A 3 -1.64 -8.29 5.40
C GLN A 3 -2.47 -7.64 6.51
N TYR A 4 -2.83 -6.37 6.29
CA TYR A 4 -3.88 -5.65 7.00
C TYR A 4 -5.10 -5.59 6.08
N VAL A 5 -6.29 -5.89 6.58
CA VAL A 5 -7.50 -6.02 5.77
C VAL A 5 -8.61 -5.18 6.36
N VAL A 6 -9.24 -4.37 5.49
CA VAL A 6 -10.51 -3.69 5.74
C VAL A 6 -11.57 -4.42 4.93
N ASP A 7 -12.54 -5.01 5.61
CA ASP A 7 -13.61 -5.82 5.03
C ASP A 7 -14.96 -5.07 5.10
N GLN A 8 -16.03 -5.67 4.55
CA GLN A 8 -17.39 -5.10 4.58
C GLN A 8 -17.50 -3.73 3.90
N LEU A 9 -16.60 -3.42 2.95
CA LEU A 9 -16.73 -2.23 2.12
C LEU A 9 -17.98 -2.34 1.25
N ARG A 10 -18.82 -1.30 1.31
CA ARG A 10 -20.00 -1.23 0.44
C ARG A 10 -19.53 -0.95 -0.99
N LEU A 11 -20.28 -1.42 -1.98
CA LEU A 11 -19.94 -1.20 -3.39
C LEU A 11 -19.76 0.29 -3.76
N ALA A 12 -20.55 1.18 -3.14
CA ALA A 12 -20.40 2.62 -3.32
C ALA A 12 -19.08 3.15 -2.75
N ASP A 13 -18.64 2.62 -1.60
CA ASP A 13 -17.41 3.03 -0.93
C ASP A 13 -16.18 2.47 -1.66
N GLU A 14 -16.26 1.22 -2.15
CA GLU A 14 -15.22 0.61 -2.99
C GLU A 14 -14.91 1.48 -4.22
N ARG A 15 -15.94 2.00 -4.90
CA ARG A 15 -15.76 2.92 -6.02
C ARG A 15 -15.04 4.20 -5.63
N ARG A 16 -15.41 4.80 -4.48
CA ARG A 16 -14.79 6.02 -3.98
C ARG A 16 -13.33 5.80 -3.59
N VAL A 17 -13.04 4.66 -2.96
CA VAL A 17 -11.67 4.22 -2.64
C VAL A 17 -10.86 4.02 -3.92
N ARG A 18 -11.42 3.34 -4.93
CA ARG A 18 -10.75 3.17 -6.23
C ARG A 18 -10.40 4.52 -6.87
N GLU A 19 -11.36 5.42 -6.96
CA GLU A 19 -11.15 6.75 -7.55
C GLU A 19 -10.10 7.55 -6.76
N PHE A 20 -10.07 7.43 -5.43
CA PHE A 20 -9.04 8.03 -4.58
C PHE A 20 -7.65 7.46 -4.89
N LEU A 21 -7.51 6.13 -4.89
CA LEU A 21 -6.24 5.46 -5.15
C LEU A 21 -5.71 5.76 -6.56
N GLU A 22 -6.59 5.81 -7.56
CA GLU A 22 -6.24 6.16 -8.94
C GLU A 22 -5.73 7.60 -9.06
N ARG A 23 -6.38 8.56 -8.37
CA ARG A 23 -5.89 9.95 -8.31
C ARG A 23 -4.54 10.05 -7.59
N ARG A 24 -4.34 9.26 -6.53
CA ARG A 24 -3.18 9.39 -5.64
C ARG A 24 -1.93 8.68 -6.13
N TYR A 25 -2.08 7.49 -6.73
CA TYR A 25 -0.99 6.59 -7.12
C TYR A 25 -0.97 6.25 -8.61
N GLY A 26 -1.96 6.72 -9.38
CA GLY A 26 -2.15 6.38 -10.78
C GLY A 26 -2.99 5.11 -10.98
N PRO A 27 -3.19 4.68 -12.24
CA PRO A 27 -4.01 3.53 -12.54
C PRO A 27 -3.47 2.25 -11.88
N PRO A 28 -4.34 1.28 -11.55
CA PRO A 28 -3.90 0.01 -10.98
C PRO A 28 -2.98 -0.72 -11.97
N ALA A 29 -1.89 -1.30 -11.45
CA ALA A 29 -0.87 -1.92 -12.30
C ALA A 29 -1.36 -3.23 -12.94
N LEU A 30 -1.91 -4.13 -12.12
CA LEU A 30 -2.46 -5.41 -12.54
C LEU A 30 -3.78 -5.64 -11.80
N GLY A 31 -4.88 -5.73 -12.55
CA GLY A 31 -6.22 -5.89 -11.96
C GLY A 31 -6.60 -4.72 -11.06
N ALA A 32 -6.50 -4.93 -9.74
CA ALA A 32 -6.86 -3.94 -8.73
C ALA A 32 -5.74 -3.66 -7.71
N ILE A 33 -4.48 -3.82 -8.15
CA ILE A 33 -3.30 -3.56 -7.32
C ILE A 33 -2.78 -2.13 -7.51
N PHE A 34 -2.68 -1.41 -6.39
CA PHE A 34 -2.10 -0.08 -6.27
C PHE A 34 -0.77 -0.13 -5.49
N TRP A 35 0.23 0.60 -5.97
CA TRP A 35 1.55 0.65 -5.34
C TRP A 35 1.68 1.88 -4.46
N VAL A 36 1.86 1.67 -3.15
CA VAL A 36 2.04 2.74 -2.17
C VAL A 36 3.55 2.93 -1.91
N PRO A 37 4.20 3.97 -2.45
CA PRO A 37 5.61 4.23 -2.19
C PRO A 37 5.81 4.64 -0.73
N LEU A 38 6.81 4.05 -0.08
CA LEU A 38 7.20 4.44 1.27
C LEU A 38 7.91 5.79 1.24
N GLU A 39 7.67 6.61 2.26
CA GLU A 39 8.46 7.81 2.49
C GLU A 39 9.93 7.49 2.78
N ALA A 40 10.83 8.36 2.34
CA ALA A 40 12.27 8.17 2.48
C ALA A 40 12.70 7.98 3.95
N GLY A 41 12.03 8.66 4.89
CA GLY A 41 12.29 8.55 6.33
C GLY A 41 11.88 7.21 6.96
N LEU A 42 11.09 6.41 6.25
CA LEU A 42 10.60 5.11 6.72
C LEU A 42 11.37 3.93 6.12
N LEU A 43 12.27 4.17 5.16
CA LEU A 43 13.08 3.12 4.56
C LEU A 43 14.03 2.53 5.61
N SER A 44 14.13 1.19 5.64
CA SER A 44 15.17 0.55 6.43
C SER A 44 16.57 0.94 5.92
N PRO A 45 17.64 0.76 6.72
CA PRO A 45 18.99 1.07 6.26
C PRO A 45 19.35 0.40 4.92
N LEU A 46 18.93 -0.86 4.73
CA LEU A 46 19.15 -1.60 3.50
C LEU A 46 18.35 -1.04 2.32
N GLN A 47 17.07 -0.70 2.54
CA GLN A 47 16.22 -0.11 1.50
C GLN A 47 16.70 1.29 1.09
N SER A 48 17.16 2.09 2.03
CA SER A 48 17.72 3.43 1.78
C SER A 48 19.04 3.35 1.01
N ALA A 49 19.92 2.40 1.36
CA ALA A 49 21.17 2.18 0.65
C ALA A 49 20.96 1.73 -0.81
N HIS A 50 19.92 0.93 -1.08
CA HIS A 50 19.65 0.39 -2.40
C HIS A 50 18.89 1.38 -3.30
N ARG A 51 19.58 2.45 -3.74
CA ARG A 51 19.00 3.50 -4.60
C ARG A 51 18.44 2.98 -5.92
N GLU A 52 19.13 2.01 -6.53
CA GLU A 52 18.70 1.33 -7.76
C GLU A 52 17.43 0.49 -7.62
N CYS A 53 17.04 0.16 -6.38
CA CYS A 53 15.81 -0.58 -6.08
C CYS A 53 14.62 0.35 -5.82
N GLN A 54 14.79 1.67 -5.82
CA GLN A 54 13.71 2.60 -5.54
C GLN A 54 12.73 2.74 -6.74
N PRO A 55 11.45 3.08 -6.47
CA PRO A 55 10.85 3.21 -5.15
C PRO A 55 10.58 1.84 -4.49
N HIS A 56 10.63 1.83 -3.16
CA HIS A 56 10.15 0.71 -2.34
C HIS A 56 8.68 0.95 -2.02
N CYS A 57 7.84 -0.05 -2.29
CA CYS A 57 6.40 0.08 -2.18
C CYS A 57 5.79 -1.07 -1.38
N ALA A 58 4.70 -0.77 -0.69
CA ALA A 58 3.68 -1.74 -0.33
C ALA A 58 2.64 -1.85 -1.46
N ALA A 59 1.81 -2.89 -1.41
CA ALA A 59 0.70 -3.05 -2.34
C ALA A 59 -0.64 -2.99 -1.61
N ILE A 60 -1.57 -2.24 -2.16
CA ILE A 60 -2.99 -2.31 -1.83
C ILE A 60 -3.67 -3.10 -2.94
N GLU A 61 -4.43 -4.11 -2.57
CA GLU A 61 -5.34 -4.83 -3.46
C GLU A 61 -6.77 -4.47 -3.08
N LEU A 62 -7.53 -3.92 -4.04
CA LEU A 62 -8.92 -3.53 -3.85
C LEU A 62 -9.86 -4.49 -4.59
N GLU A 63 -10.51 -5.37 -3.84
CA GLU A 63 -11.45 -6.35 -4.38
C GLU A 63 -12.86 -6.08 -3.88
N SER A 64 -13.83 -6.80 -4.45
CA SER A 64 -15.24 -6.65 -4.07
C SER A 64 -15.44 -6.84 -2.57
N GLY A 65 -15.86 -5.76 -1.90
CA GLY A 65 -16.13 -5.75 -0.47
C GLY A 65 -14.91 -5.73 0.46
N ARG A 66 -13.68 -5.63 -0.05
CA ARG A 66 -12.47 -5.56 0.79
C ARG A 66 -11.30 -4.82 0.18
N LEU A 67 -10.54 -4.18 1.05
CA LEU A 67 -9.21 -3.63 0.77
C LEU A 67 -8.17 -4.43 1.57
N SER A 68 -7.14 -4.93 0.88
CA SER A 68 -6.04 -5.67 1.50
C SER A 68 -4.72 -4.94 1.27
N LEU A 69 -4.08 -4.51 2.35
CA LEU A 69 -2.74 -3.95 2.34
C LEU A 69 -1.72 -5.06 2.60
N GLU A 70 -0.93 -5.42 1.60
CA GLU A 70 0.18 -6.36 1.75
C GLU A 70 1.34 -5.69 2.51
N LEU A 71 1.76 -6.31 3.61
CA LEU A 71 2.84 -5.79 4.46
C LEU A 71 4.23 -6.24 3.98
N LEU A 72 4.37 -6.64 2.72
CA LEU A 72 5.66 -6.94 2.10
C LEU A 72 6.14 -5.70 1.34
N ILE A 73 7.26 -5.13 1.77
CA ILE A 73 7.88 -4.00 1.09
C ILE A 73 8.79 -4.52 -0.01
N ARG A 74 8.55 -4.08 -1.24
CA ARG A 74 9.30 -4.55 -2.42
C ARG A 74 9.72 -3.40 -3.33
N SER A 75 10.80 -3.66 -4.08
CA SER A 75 11.26 -2.77 -5.14
C SER A 75 10.31 -2.83 -6.33
N ARG A 76 10.06 -1.68 -6.97
CA ARG A 76 9.41 -1.65 -8.29
C ARG A 76 10.34 -2.00 -9.46
N GLN A 77 11.65 -2.07 -9.23
CA GLN A 77 12.66 -2.27 -10.26
C GLN A 77 13.21 -3.70 -10.30
N ARG A 78 13.18 -4.41 -9.15
CA ARG A 78 13.77 -5.75 -9.02
C ARG A 78 12.83 -6.72 -8.33
N LEU A 79 12.65 -7.89 -8.95
CA LEU A 79 11.81 -8.97 -8.41
C LEU A 79 12.47 -9.73 -7.26
N ARG A 80 13.81 -9.75 -7.20
CA ARG A 80 14.58 -10.44 -6.17
C ARG A 80 15.70 -9.53 -5.68
N CYS A 81 15.62 -9.12 -4.42
CA CYS A 81 16.65 -8.37 -3.74
C CYS A 81 16.53 -8.59 -2.23
N SER A 82 17.64 -8.49 -1.50
CA SER A 82 17.66 -8.55 -0.03
C SER A 82 16.92 -7.39 0.64
N CYS A 83 16.67 -6.29 -0.08
CA CYS A 83 15.87 -5.17 0.43
C CYS A 83 14.35 -5.44 0.44
N ILE A 84 13.91 -6.55 -0.17
CA ILE A 84 12.53 -7.03 -0.11
C ILE A 84 12.32 -7.72 1.24
N ALA A 85 11.49 -7.14 2.09
CA ALA A 85 11.26 -7.62 3.45
C ALA A 85 9.86 -7.26 3.92
N TYR A 86 9.36 -7.98 4.93
CA TYR A 86 8.15 -7.56 5.61
C TYR A 86 8.37 -6.20 6.29
N ALA A 87 7.31 -5.40 6.29
CA ALA A 87 7.29 -4.07 6.87
C ALA A 87 7.78 -4.10 8.32
N SER A 88 8.68 -3.18 8.66
CA SER A 88 9.04 -2.91 10.05
C SER A 88 7.82 -2.39 10.81
N ARG A 89 7.93 -2.29 12.14
CA ARG A 89 6.86 -1.73 12.97
C ARG A 89 6.44 -0.33 12.50
N ALA A 90 7.41 0.55 12.28
CA ALA A 90 7.17 1.93 11.83
C ALA A 90 6.55 1.97 10.43
N GLN A 91 7.03 1.15 9.49
CA GLN A 91 6.47 1.07 8.14
C GLN A 91 5.02 0.57 8.16
N ARG A 92 4.73 -0.44 8.97
CA ARG A 92 3.38 -0.98 9.12
C ARG A 92 2.44 0.05 9.74
N GLU A 93 2.86 0.72 10.82
CA GLU A 93 2.05 1.74 11.48
C GLU A 93 1.75 2.91 10.53
N TRP A 94 2.74 3.36 9.75
CA TRP A 94 2.52 4.39 8.73
C TRP A 94 1.58 3.91 7.62
N LEU A 95 1.79 2.72 7.06
CA LEU A 95 0.94 2.19 5.98
C LEU A 95 -0.51 1.99 6.42
N ILE A 96 -0.75 1.53 7.65
CA ILE A 96 -2.11 1.41 8.20
C ILE A 96 -2.70 2.82 8.40
N GLY A 97 -1.90 3.77 8.91
CA GLY A 97 -2.32 5.17 9.03
C GLY A 97 -2.72 5.80 7.70
N GLU A 98 -2.04 5.49 6.60
CA GLU A 98 -2.45 5.96 5.26
C GLU A 98 -3.82 5.40 4.84
N ILE A 99 -4.14 4.14 5.21
CA ILE A 99 -5.47 3.56 4.97
C ILE A 99 -6.52 4.26 5.83
N ASP A 100 -6.25 4.40 7.13
CA ASP A 100 -7.19 5.03 8.08
C ASP A 100 -7.48 6.49 7.67
N ALA A 101 -6.45 7.25 7.29
CA ALA A 101 -6.58 8.63 6.82
C ALA A 101 -7.40 8.72 5.53
N MET A 102 -7.21 7.80 4.58
CA MET A 102 -8.02 7.73 3.36
C MET A 102 -9.49 7.44 3.68
N LEU A 103 -9.76 6.49 4.57
CA LEU A 103 -11.14 6.15 4.95
C LEU A 103 -11.84 7.33 5.65
N GLU A 104 -11.12 8.04 6.52
CA GLU A 104 -11.59 9.25 7.18
C GLU A 104 -11.89 10.37 6.18
N GLU A 105 -10.98 10.65 5.26
CA GLU A 105 -11.16 11.68 4.21
C GLU A 105 -12.40 11.37 3.34
N LEU A 106 -12.61 10.10 3.03
CA LEU A 106 -13.76 9.64 2.25
C LEU A 106 -15.04 9.52 3.09
N THR A 107 -14.99 9.75 4.41
CA THR A 107 -16.11 9.56 5.33
C THR A 107 -16.71 8.16 5.23
N ILE A 108 -15.85 7.15 5.12
CA ILE A 108 -16.24 5.74 5.06
C ILE A 108 -16.13 5.16 6.48
N SER A 109 -17.18 4.47 6.93
CA SER A 109 -17.19 3.76 8.21
C SER A 109 -17.23 2.26 7.95
N VAL A 110 -16.29 1.54 8.57
CA VAL A 110 -16.07 0.09 8.44
C VAL A 110 -16.02 -0.56 9.82
#